data_AF-T1K0K2-F1
#
_entry.id   AF-T1K0K2-F1
#
_cell.length_a   1.000
_cell.length_b   1.000
_cell.length_c   1.000
_cell.angle_alpha   90.00
_cell.angle_beta   90.00
_cell.angle_gamma   90.00
#
_symmetry.space_group_name_H-M   'P 1'
#
loop_
_entity.id
_entity.type
_entity.pdbx_description
1 polymer ?
#
loop_
_entity_poly.entity_id
_entity_poly.type
_entity_poly.pdbx_seq_one_letter_code
_entity_poly.pdbx_strand_id
1 'polypeptide(L)'
;MICKDSKKNQMDCETKSINSDGDDKANFGGVASRVHLDEDTFNQLDKKELWEKWKKQESYIDFLERKGDCIVQPASDHSSLKEYEERLKQQQNEACRRENYLLLRLTRKEQEITEYKNRIQAMREELIPSDSRLNSTLLDPALNLMFEKMKSEVASSKERVEQMQNELAAWKFTTDSHMGKQLMAKCQSLYKENEELGKTIESGAIGKLEGELALQRSFVEEMKKSQMETDEFLFELDEEVEGLQSTIFHLRNQLKEIKSESDQTAPRPVELTSTT
;
A
#
# COMPACT_ATOMS: atom_id res chain seq x y z
N MET A 1 25.41 -33.45 -11.97
CA MET A 1 25.81 -34.05 -10.68
C MET A 1 25.32 -33.15 -9.57
N ILE A 2 24.78 -33.73 -8.48
CA ILE A 2 24.22 -33.11 -7.26
C ILE A 2 22.76 -32.65 -7.45
N CYS A 3 21.78 -33.58 -7.40
CA CYS A 3 20.96 -33.99 -6.25
C CYS A 3 20.04 -32.85 -5.75
N LYS A 4 18.76 -32.78 -6.15
CA LYS A 4 17.57 -33.50 -5.61
C LYS A 4 17.52 -33.50 -4.09
N ASP A 5 16.60 -32.70 -3.51
CA ASP A 5 15.49 -33.21 -2.70
C ASP A 5 14.59 -32.13 -2.10
N SER A 6 13.28 -32.44 -2.08
CA SER A 6 12.32 -32.19 -0.98
C SER A 6 11.94 -30.74 -0.63
N LYS A 7 10.69 -30.33 -0.46
CA LYS A 7 9.41 -31.03 -0.21
C LYS A 7 8.27 -30.08 -0.60
N LYS A 8 7.30 -30.61 -1.34
CA LYS A 8 5.99 -30.02 -1.61
C LYS A 8 5.13 -30.31 -0.37
N ASN A 9 4.88 -29.30 0.48
CA ASN A 9 3.99 -29.45 1.63
C ASN A 9 2.55 -29.16 1.19
N GLN A 10 1.85 -30.25 0.94
CA GLN A 10 0.41 -30.35 0.76
C GLN A 10 -0.20 -30.21 2.16
N MET A 11 -0.90 -29.10 2.43
CA MET A 11 -1.75 -29.03 3.62
C MET A 11 -3.06 -29.75 3.30
N ASP A 12 -3.18 -30.95 3.87
CA ASP A 12 -4.42 -31.68 3.97
C ASP A 12 -5.38 -30.93 4.89
N CYS A 13 -6.45 -30.38 4.31
CA CYS A 13 -7.61 -29.94 5.09
C CYS A 13 -8.39 -31.19 5.52
N GLU A 14 -8.12 -31.67 6.73
CA GLU A 14 -8.99 -32.62 7.42
C GLU A 14 -10.34 -31.93 7.72
N THR A 15 -11.34 -32.15 6.86
CA THR A 15 -12.75 -31.96 7.22
C THR A 15 -13.14 -33.02 8.25
N LYS A 16 -12.98 -32.68 9.53
CA LYS A 16 -13.68 -33.37 10.62
C LYS A 16 -15.16 -33.02 10.57
N SER A 17 -15.92 -33.84 9.85
CA SER A 17 -17.35 -34.00 10.08
C SER A 17 -17.54 -34.44 11.52
N ILE A 18 -18.07 -33.54 12.34
CA ILE A 18 -18.54 -33.86 13.69
C ILE A 18 -19.85 -34.62 13.50
N ASN A 19 -19.81 -35.90 13.86
CA ASN A 19 -20.95 -36.78 13.97
C ASN A 19 -21.96 -36.18 14.97
N SER A 20 -23.15 -35.85 14.48
CA SER A 20 -24.32 -35.58 15.30
C SER A 20 -25.06 -36.89 15.57
N ASP A 21 -24.54 -37.69 16.50
CA ASP A 21 -25.28 -38.81 17.10
C ASP A 21 -25.38 -38.54 18.60
N GLY A 22 -26.39 -37.74 18.95
CA GLY A 22 -26.87 -37.51 20.30
C GLY A 22 -28.32 -38.00 20.38
N ASP A 23 -28.46 -39.29 20.63
CA ASP A 23 -29.71 -39.97 20.97
C ASP A 23 -30.27 -39.41 22.29
N ASP A 24 -30.99 -38.29 22.23
CA ASP A 24 -31.89 -37.88 23.32
C ASP A 24 -33.33 -38.22 22.92
N LYS A 25 -33.67 -39.50 23.11
CA LYS A 25 -35.05 -39.99 23.17
C LYS A 25 -35.74 -39.36 24.37
N ALA A 26 -36.22 -38.13 24.21
CA ALA A 26 -37.29 -37.60 25.03
C ALA A 26 -38.58 -38.37 24.69
N ASN A 27 -38.81 -39.42 25.45
CA ASN A 27 -40.04 -40.18 25.53
C ASN A 27 -41.24 -39.27 25.86
N PHE A 28 -41.85 -38.64 24.84
CA PHE A 28 -43.19 -38.05 24.96
C PHE A 28 -44.23 -39.17 24.82
N GLY A 29 -44.39 -39.92 25.91
CA GLY A 29 -45.53 -40.80 26.09
C GLY A 29 -46.83 -40.00 26.16
N GLY A 30 -47.76 -40.30 25.24
CA GLY A 30 -49.17 -39.94 25.32
C GLY A 30 -49.50 -38.50 24.93
N VAL A 31 -49.69 -38.23 23.63
CA VAL A 31 -50.31 -36.97 23.18
C VAL A 31 -51.78 -37.00 23.60
N ALA A 32 -52.15 -36.19 24.59
CA ALA A 32 -53.56 -35.97 24.91
C ALA A 32 -54.26 -35.40 23.65
N SER A 33 -55.42 -35.95 23.27
CA SER A 33 -56.16 -35.55 22.08
C SER A 33 -57.30 -34.60 22.44
N ARG A 34 -57.45 -33.50 21.70
CA ARG A 34 -58.58 -32.56 21.86
C ARG A 34 -59.91 -33.28 21.69
N VAL A 35 -60.81 -33.10 22.64
CA VAL A 35 -62.18 -33.63 22.56
C VAL A 35 -63.04 -32.63 21.79
N HIS A 36 -63.69 -33.06 20.70
CA HIS A 36 -64.67 -32.27 19.96
C HIS A 36 -66.08 -32.81 20.24
N LEU A 37 -67.02 -31.95 20.57
CA LEU A 37 -68.41 -32.29 20.87
C LEU A 37 -69.32 -31.34 20.09
N ASP A 38 -70.18 -31.90 19.24
CA ASP A 38 -71.26 -31.17 18.56
C ASP A 38 -72.50 -31.08 19.45
N GLU A 39 -73.31 -30.02 19.28
CA GLU A 39 -74.42 -29.64 20.17
C GLU A 39 -75.46 -30.76 20.38
N ASP A 40 -75.71 -31.57 19.34
CA ASP A 40 -76.63 -32.72 19.40
C ASP A 40 -76.07 -33.90 20.19
N THR A 41 -74.74 -34.06 20.23
CA THR A 41 -74.07 -35.13 20.97
C THR A 41 -73.95 -34.82 22.46
N PHE A 42 -74.02 -33.55 22.83
CA PHE A 42 -73.99 -33.11 24.23
C PHE A 42 -75.27 -33.48 24.99
N ASN A 43 -76.42 -33.39 24.33
CA ASN A 43 -77.73 -33.62 24.94
C ASN A 43 -78.11 -35.10 25.11
N GLN A 44 -77.39 -36.02 24.45
CA GLN A 44 -77.64 -37.47 24.52
C GLN A 44 -76.66 -38.21 25.46
N LEU A 45 -75.66 -37.51 26.01
CA LEU A 45 -74.61 -38.13 26.83
C LEU A 45 -75.04 -38.25 28.30
N ASP A 46 -74.78 -39.41 28.90
CA ASP A 46 -75.03 -39.61 30.33
C ASP A 46 -74.02 -38.81 31.17
N LYS A 47 -74.41 -38.41 32.39
CA LYS A 47 -73.61 -37.53 33.27
C LYS A 47 -72.20 -38.08 33.52
N LYS A 48 -72.06 -39.41 33.54
CA LYS A 48 -70.77 -40.11 33.72
C LYS A 48 -69.87 -39.97 32.49
N GLU A 49 -70.42 -40.10 31.28
CA GLU A 49 -69.66 -39.99 30.04
C GLU A 49 -69.21 -38.54 29.77
N LEU A 50 -70.06 -37.57 30.14
CA LEU A 50 -69.69 -36.16 30.08
C LEU A 50 -68.52 -35.84 31.03
N TRP A 51 -68.53 -36.44 32.23
CA TRP A 51 -67.44 -36.27 33.20
C TRP A 51 -66.12 -36.87 32.70
N GLU A 52 -66.16 -38.03 32.06
CA GLU A 52 -64.95 -38.62 31.45
C GLU A 52 -64.39 -37.80 30.30
N LYS A 53 -65.26 -37.25 29.44
CA LYS A 53 -64.84 -36.36 28.35
C LYS A 53 -64.30 -35.04 28.86
N TRP A 54 -64.91 -34.45 29.89
CA TRP A 54 -64.38 -33.27 30.56
C TRP A 54 -63.00 -33.56 31.16
N LYS A 55 -62.83 -34.67 31.88
CA LYS A 55 -61.53 -35.07 32.45
C LYS A 55 -60.44 -35.28 31.38
N LYS A 56 -60.80 -35.82 30.20
CA LYS A 56 -59.89 -35.93 29.05
C LYS A 56 -59.52 -34.57 28.48
N GLN A 57 -60.47 -33.64 28.39
CA GLN A 57 -60.22 -32.28 27.91
C GLN A 57 -59.40 -31.46 28.91
N GLU A 58 -59.65 -31.58 30.22
CA GLU A 58 -58.80 -31.00 31.28
C GLU A 58 -57.38 -31.54 31.20
N SER A 59 -57.21 -32.85 31.01
CA SER A 59 -55.86 -33.44 30.80
C SER A 59 -55.16 -32.91 29.54
N TYR A 60 -55.92 -32.56 28.50
CA TYR A 60 -55.40 -31.94 27.28
C TYR A 60 -55.04 -30.47 27.48
N ILE A 61 -55.85 -29.71 28.24
CA ILE A 61 -55.56 -28.33 28.61
C ILE A 61 -54.32 -28.29 29.49
N ASP A 62 -54.24 -29.11 30.55
CA ASP A 62 -53.05 -29.27 31.39
C ASP A 62 -51.79 -29.60 30.57
N PHE A 63 -51.94 -30.44 29.54
CA PHE A 63 -50.83 -30.78 28.64
C PHE A 63 -50.41 -29.60 27.77
N LEU A 64 -51.36 -28.83 27.23
CA LEU A 64 -51.08 -27.64 26.44
C LEU A 64 -50.51 -26.50 27.28
N GLU A 65 -50.99 -26.32 28.50
CA GLU A 65 -50.48 -25.32 29.44
C GLU A 65 -49.05 -25.68 29.87
N ARG A 66 -48.76 -26.94 30.21
CA ARG A 66 -47.38 -27.38 30.47
C ARG A 66 -46.46 -27.22 29.26
N LYS A 67 -46.96 -27.50 28.05
CA LYS A 67 -46.20 -27.30 26.81
C LYS A 67 -46.00 -25.81 26.52
N GLY A 68 -47.00 -24.98 26.81
CA GLY A 68 -46.95 -23.53 26.73
C GLY A 68 -45.94 -22.95 27.72
N ASP A 69 -45.97 -23.37 28.98
CA ASP A 69 -45.02 -22.98 30.02
C ASP A 69 -43.59 -23.40 29.67
N CYS A 70 -43.40 -24.54 29.02
CA CYS A 70 -42.08 -24.97 28.54
C CYS A 70 -41.56 -24.10 27.37
N ILE A 71 -42.46 -23.53 26.56
CA ILE A 71 -42.13 -22.58 25.49
C ILE A 71 -41.94 -21.16 26.07
N VAL A 72 -42.66 -20.84 27.15
CA VAL A 72 -42.63 -19.58 27.91
C VAL A 72 -41.69 -19.68 29.14
N GLN A 73 -40.69 -20.57 29.08
CA GLN A 73 -39.46 -20.45 29.84
C GLN A 73 -38.32 -19.93 28.94
N PRO A 74 -38.30 -18.64 28.52
CA PRO A 74 -37.22 -18.11 27.69
C PRO A 74 -36.21 -17.33 28.54
N ALA A 75 -36.34 -17.24 29.86
CA ALA A 75 -35.53 -16.30 30.64
C ALA A 75 -34.10 -16.80 30.91
N SER A 76 -33.89 -18.10 31.17
CA SER A 76 -32.55 -18.64 31.46
C SER A 76 -31.77 -18.99 30.20
N ASP A 77 -32.44 -19.60 29.22
CA ASP A 77 -31.77 -20.16 28.05
C ASP A 77 -31.52 -19.09 26.99
N HIS A 78 -32.44 -18.13 26.82
CA HIS A 78 -32.18 -16.97 25.96
C HIS A 78 -31.13 -16.01 26.56
N SER A 79 -31.06 -15.89 27.90
CA SER A 79 -30.01 -15.07 28.55
C SER A 79 -28.64 -15.72 28.38
N SER A 80 -28.52 -17.02 28.65
CA SER A 80 -27.27 -17.76 28.49
C SER A 80 -26.81 -17.84 27.03
N LEU A 81 -27.72 -18.03 26.08
CA LEU A 81 -27.40 -17.98 24.64
C LEU A 81 -26.92 -16.60 24.20
N LYS A 82 -27.55 -15.53 24.70
CA LYS A 82 -27.14 -14.14 24.41
C LYS A 82 -25.78 -13.82 25.01
N GLU A 83 -25.50 -14.26 26.24
CA GLU A 83 -24.17 -14.16 26.84
C GLU A 83 -23.11 -14.96 26.06
N TYR A 84 -23.49 -16.13 25.52
CA TYR A 84 -22.61 -16.93 24.67
C TYR A 84 -22.33 -16.24 23.33
N GLU A 85 -23.35 -15.63 22.72
CA GLU A 85 -23.23 -14.82 21.49
C GLU A 85 -22.32 -13.59 21.72
N GLU A 86 -22.49 -12.88 22.83
CA GLU A 86 -21.64 -11.75 23.20
C GLU A 86 -20.18 -12.18 23.43
N ARG A 87 -19.95 -13.32 24.08
CA ARG A 87 -18.60 -13.89 24.25
C ARG A 87 -17.96 -14.27 22.92
N LEU A 88 -18.71 -14.88 22.00
CA LEU A 88 -18.24 -15.21 20.65
C LEU A 88 -17.88 -13.95 19.85
N LYS A 89 -18.74 -12.92 19.89
CA LYS A 89 -18.46 -11.62 19.25
C LYS A 89 -17.22 -10.95 19.83
N GLN A 90 -17.04 -11.02 21.15
CA GLN A 90 -15.87 -10.46 21.82
C GLN A 90 -14.60 -11.20 21.40
N GLN A 91 -14.62 -12.54 21.36
CA GLN A 91 -13.51 -13.35 20.89
C GLN A 91 -13.18 -13.09 19.41
N GLN A 92 -14.19 -12.92 18.55
CA GLN A 92 -14.03 -12.56 17.15
C GLN A 92 -13.38 -11.18 16.99
N ASN A 93 -13.85 -10.18 17.74
CA ASN A 93 -13.27 -8.83 17.72
C ASN A 93 -11.81 -8.82 18.19
N GLU A 94 -11.48 -9.57 19.23
CA GLU A 94 -10.11 -9.72 19.70
C GLU A 94 -9.21 -10.43 18.68
N ALA A 95 -9.73 -11.46 18.00
CA ALA A 95 -9.02 -12.14 16.93
C ALA A 95 -8.77 -11.20 15.74
N CYS A 96 -9.78 -10.45 15.31
CA CYS A 96 -9.69 -9.46 14.24
C CYS A 96 -8.69 -8.34 14.60
N ARG A 97 -8.68 -7.84 15.84
CA ARG A 97 -7.68 -6.87 16.30
C ARG A 97 -6.26 -7.44 16.24
N ARG A 98 -6.07 -8.69 16.68
CA ARG A 98 -4.77 -9.38 16.60
C ARG A 98 -4.32 -9.55 15.15
N GLU A 99 -5.21 -9.95 14.26
CA GLU A 99 -4.92 -10.11 12.84
C GLU A 99 -4.51 -8.79 12.20
N ASN A 100 -5.27 -7.71 12.42
CA ASN A 100 -4.94 -6.38 11.90
C ASN A 100 -3.58 -5.87 12.40
N TYR A 101 -3.25 -6.11 13.67
CA TYR A 101 -1.94 -5.77 14.21
C TYR A 101 -0.81 -6.56 13.53
N LEU A 102 -1.00 -7.87 13.31
CA LEU A 102 -0.03 -8.70 12.61
C LEU A 102 0.14 -8.27 11.15
N LEU A 103 -0.95 -7.92 10.47
CA LEU A 103 -0.93 -7.41 9.10
C LEU A 103 -0.13 -6.11 9.02
N LEU A 104 -0.42 -5.13 9.89
CA LEU A 104 0.34 -3.87 9.94
C LEU A 104 1.84 -4.11 10.17
N ARG A 105 2.19 -5.02 11.08
CA ARG A 105 3.58 -5.37 11.38
C ARG A 105 4.25 -6.08 10.19
N LEU A 106 3.52 -6.91 9.47
CA LEU A 106 3.99 -7.59 8.27
C LEU A 106 4.23 -6.58 7.14
N THR A 107 3.28 -5.68 6.89
CA THR A 107 3.45 -4.59 5.90
C THR A 107 4.65 -3.70 6.22
N ARG A 108 4.88 -3.36 7.50
CA ARG A 108 6.08 -2.62 7.91
C ARG A 108 7.37 -3.39 7.62
N LYS A 109 7.38 -4.70 7.87
CA LYS A 109 8.55 -5.55 7.55
C LYS A 109 8.78 -5.67 6.05
N GLU A 110 7.72 -5.73 5.25
CA GLU A 110 7.82 -5.71 3.79
C GLU A 110 8.38 -4.38 3.28
N GLN A 111 7.95 -3.25 3.83
CA GLN A 111 8.51 -1.94 3.54
C GLN A 111 10.01 -1.87 3.86
N GLU A 112 10.42 -2.29 5.07
CA GLU A 112 11.84 -2.36 5.46
C GLU A 112 12.65 -3.24 4.47
N ILE A 113 12.12 -4.40 4.04
CA ILE A 113 12.77 -5.26 3.05
C ILE A 113 12.90 -4.54 1.70
N THR A 114 11.88 -3.81 1.25
CA THR A 114 11.96 -3.05 0.00
C THR A 114 12.99 -1.93 0.08
N GLU A 115 13.10 -1.23 1.21
CA GLU A 115 14.12 -0.21 1.43
C GLU A 115 15.54 -0.80 1.40
N TYR A 116 15.76 -1.95 2.07
CA TYR A 116 17.04 -2.64 2.02
C TYR A 116 17.40 -3.10 0.60
N LYS A 117 16.41 -3.59 -0.16
CA LYS A 117 16.61 -3.96 -1.58
C LYS A 117 17.02 -2.76 -2.41
N ASN A 118 16.34 -1.63 -2.27
CA ASN A 118 16.65 -0.39 -2.99
C ASN A 118 18.06 0.10 -2.64
N ARG A 119 18.45 0.04 -1.36
CA ARG A 119 19.81 0.41 -0.93
C ARG A 119 20.88 -0.52 -1.50
N ILE A 120 20.63 -1.83 -1.55
CA ILE A 120 21.52 -2.79 -2.20
C ILE A 120 21.64 -2.50 -3.70
N GLN A 121 20.54 -2.16 -4.37
CA GLN A 121 20.55 -1.82 -5.79
C GLN A 121 21.34 -0.55 -6.06
N ALA A 122 21.15 0.52 -5.29
CA ALA A 122 21.93 1.76 -5.41
C ALA A 122 23.44 1.50 -5.25
N MET A 123 23.83 0.73 -4.22
CA MET A 123 25.23 0.33 -4.04
C MET A 123 25.77 -0.54 -5.19
N ARG A 124 24.93 -1.39 -5.79
CA ARG A 124 25.32 -2.16 -6.99
C ARG A 124 25.50 -1.28 -8.21
N GLU A 125 24.67 -0.26 -8.39
CA GLU A 125 24.80 0.71 -9.48
C GLU A 125 26.07 1.57 -9.32
N GLU A 126 26.46 1.89 -8.09
CA GLU A 126 27.77 2.49 -7.80
C GLU A 126 28.94 1.54 -8.09
N LEU A 127 28.76 0.24 -7.84
CA LEU A 127 29.78 -0.80 -8.04
C LEU A 127 29.86 -1.32 -9.48
N ILE A 128 28.93 -0.97 -10.36
CA ILE A 128 29.04 -1.21 -11.80
C ILE A 128 29.29 0.16 -12.47
N PRO A 129 30.50 0.74 -12.35
CA PRO A 129 30.84 1.88 -13.19
C PRO A 129 30.90 1.36 -14.63
N SER A 130 30.33 2.13 -15.57
CA SER A 130 30.57 1.91 -16.99
C SER A 130 32.08 1.80 -17.25
N ASP A 131 32.52 1.04 -18.26
CA ASP A 131 33.94 0.89 -18.59
C ASP A 131 34.69 2.24 -18.66
N SER A 132 34.00 3.30 -19.09
CA SER A 132 34.51 4.68 -19.07
C SER A 132 34.83 5.21 -17.66
N ARG A 133 33.97 4.96 -16.67
CA ARG A 133 34.15 5.37 -15.27
C ARG A 133 35.17 4.50 -14.54
N LEU A 134 35.24 3.21 -14.88
CA LEU A 134 36.32 2.33 -14.40
C LEU A 134 37.67 2.83 -14.89
N ASN A 135 37.80 3.11 -16.18
CA ASN A 135 39.04 3.65 -16.76
C ASN A 135 39.42 5.01 -16.13
N SER A 136 38.47 5.89 -15.83
CA SER A 136 38.75 7.18 -15.17
C SER A 136 39.04 7.06 -13.67
N THR A 137 38.62 5.97 -13.01
CA THR A 137 38.88 5.73 -11.57
C THR A 137 40.18 4.94 -11.36
N LEU A 138 40.53 4.06 -12.31
CA LEU A 138 41.74 3.24 -12.28
C LEU A 138 42.98 3.98 -12.80
N LEU A 139 42.79 4.99 -13.63
CA LEU A 139 43.84 5.94 -13.98
C LEU A 139 43.79 7.09 -12.97
N ASP A 140 44.93 7.40 -12.34
CA ASP A 140 45.07 8.63 -11.56
C ASP A 140 44.59 9.82 -12.42
N PRO A 141 43.63 10.64 -11.94
CA PRO A 141 43.14 11.82 -12.66
C PRO A 141 44.25 12.74 -13.18
N ALA A 142 45.36 12.85 -12.44
CA ALA A 142 46.52 13.63 -12.88
C ALA A 142 47.25 12.97 -14.07
N LEU A 143 47.40 11.64 -14.05
CA LEU A 143 47.96 10.89 -15.19
C LEU A 143 47.06 10.97 -16.42
N ASN A 144 45.73 10.84 -16.28
CA ASN A 144 44.81 10.95 -17.40
C ASN A 144 44.89 12.33 -18.08
N LEU A 145 44.92 13.40 -17.28
CA LEU A 145 45.08 14.76 -17.79
C LEU A 145 46.40 14.94 -18.56
N MET A 146 47.50 14.35 -18.05
CA MET A 146 48.78 14.37 -18.77
C MET A 146 48.73 13.58 -20.08
N PHE A 147 48.09 12.40 -20.09
CA PHE A 147 47.93 11.61 -21.31
C PHE A 147 47.06 12.31 -22.36
N GLU A 148 45.98 12.97 -21.95
CA GLU A 148 45.15 13.77 -22.85
C GLU A 148 45.91 14.97 -23.41
N LYS A 149 46.67 15.69 -22.57
CA LYS A 149 47.54 16.78 -23.03
C LYS A 149 48.59 16.27 -24.01
N MET A 150 49.27 15.16 -23.72
CA MET A 150 50.24 14.55 -24.63
C MET A 150 49.60 14.13 -25.96
N LYS A 151 48.41 13.52 -25.94
CA LYS A 151 47.66 13.18 -27.16
C LYS A 151 47.32 14.43 -27.97
N SER A 152 46.85 15.49 -27.31
CA SER A 152 46.53 16.77 -27.95
C SER A 152 47.76 17.43 -28.54
N GLU A 153 48.88 17.46 -27.83
CA GLU A 153 50.15 18.01 -28.32
C GLU A 153 50.70 17.21 -29.50
N VAL A 154 50.63 15.87 -29.45
CA VAL A 154 51.02 15.02 -30.58
C VAL A 154 50.13 15.27 -31.79
N ALA A 155 48.81 15.40 -31.61
CA ALA A 155 47.89 15.72 -32.69
C ALA A 155 48.19 17.11 -33.31
N SER A 156 48.36 18.13 -32.47
CA SER A 156 48.73 19.49 -32.91
C SER A 156 50.08 19.51 -33.62
N SER A 157 51.07 18.75 -33.14
CA SER A 157 52.37 18.66 -33.80
C SER A 157 52.28 17.95 -35.15
N LYS A 158 51.48 16.89 -35.28
CA LYS A 158 51.24 16.22 -36.56
C LYS A 158 50.58 17.16 -37.55
N GLU A 159 49.54 17.88 -37.12
CA GLU A 159 48.87 18.88 -37.94
C GLU A 159 49.83 19.98 -38.40
N ARG A 160 50.68 20.50 -37.50
CA ARG A 160 51.70 21.51 -37.84
C ARG A 160 52.72 21.00 -38.86
N VAL A 161 53.15 19.74 -38.72
CA VAL A 161 54.05 19.11 -39.71
C VAL A 161 53.34 18.96 -41.06
N GLU A 162 52.08 18.53 -41.06
CA GLU A 162 51.28 18.42 -42.29
C GLU A 162 51.07 19.77 -42.95
N GLN A 163 50.77 20.83 -42.18
CA GLN A 163 50.64 22.20 -42.65
C GLN A 163 51.96 22.70 -43.27
N MET A 164 53.09 22.57 -42.56
CA MET A 164 54.41 22.95 -43.08
C MET A 164 54.81 22.14 -44.32
N GLN A 165 54.45 20.85 -44.38
CA GLN A 165 54.68 20.01 -45.55
C GLN A 165 53.81 20.46 -46.73
N ASN A 166 52.55 20.82 -46.47
CA ASN A 166 51.64 21.38 -47.46
C ASN A 166 52.11 22.75 -47.95
N GLU A 167 52.63 23.60 -47.07
CA GLU A 167 53.25 24.87 -47.43
C GLU A 167 54.49 24.62 -48.30
N LEU A 168 55.45 23.79 -47.89
CA LEU A 168 56.64 23.51 -48.69
C LEU A 168 56.30 22.93 -50.08
N ALA A 169 55.24 22.12 -50.16
CA ALA A 169 54.70 21.65 -51.43
C ALA A 169 53.95 22.74 -52.21
N ALA A 170 53.30 23.68 -51.54
CA ALA A 170 52.72 24.87 -52.14
C ALA A 170 53.78 25.82 -52.72
N TRP A 171 54.96 25.96 -52.10
CA TRP A 171 56.04 26.75 -52.70
C TRP A 171 56.56 26.17 -54.02
N LYS A 172 56.22 24.91 -54.33
CA LYS A 172 56.44 24.24 -55.62
C LYS A 172 55.23 24.33 -56.56
N PHE A 173 54.33 25.30 -56.34
CA PHE A 173 53.09 25.43 -57.09
C PHE A 173 53.33 25.67 -58.59
N THR A 174 52.88 24.71 -59.40
CA THR A 174 52.58 24.88 -60.82
C THR A 174 51.11 24.52 -61.03
N THR A 175 50.45 25.13 -62.01
CA THR A 175 49.00 25.00 -62.24
C THR A 175 48.52 23.59 -62.61
N ASP A 176 49.44 22.66 -62.92
CA ASP A 176 49.16 21.24 -63.17
C ASP A 176 49.60 20.30 -62.01
N SER A 177 50.15 20.88 -60.94
CA SER A 177 50.64 20.12 -59.78
C SER A 177 49.51 19.41 -59.04
N HIS A 178 49.80 18.21 -58.53
CA HIS A 178 48.91 17.42 -57.67
C HIS A 178 48.34 18.24 -56.51
N MET A 179 49.16 19.12 -55.92
CA MET A 179 48.73 20.01 -54.83
C MET A 179 47.67 21.03 -55.26
N GLY A 180 47.73 21.52 -56.51
CA GLY A 180 46.73 22.46 -57.06
C GLY A 180 45.41 21.80 -57.34
N LYS A 181 45.44 20.57 -57.86
CA LYS A 181 44.25 19.75 -58.04
C LYS A 181 43.59 19.43 -56.69
N GLN A 182 44.38 19.11 -55.66
CA GLN A 182 43.89 18.84 -54.32
C GLN A 182 43.28 20.09 -53.66
N LEU A 183 43.92 21.26 -53.79
CA LEU A 183 43.40 22.52 -53.31
C LEU A 183 42.08 22.88 -54.00
N MET A 184 42.02 22.78 -55.33
CA MET A 184 40.80 23.05 -56.09
C MET A 184 39.68 22.08 -55.73
N ALA A 185 39.98 20.80 -55.51
CA ALA A 185 39.01 19.83 -55.00
C ALA A 185 38.51 20.19 -53.60
N LYS A 186 39.39 20.68 -52.71
CA LYS A 186 38.99 21.12 -51.37
C LYS A 186 38.16 22.40 -51.42
N CYS A 187 38.51 23.38 -52.25
CA CYS A 187 37.68 24.56 -52.48
C CYS A 187 36.29 24.16 -53.03
N GLN A 188 36.21 23.26 -54.01
CA GLN A 188 34.95 22.75 -54.52
C GLN A 188 34.13 22.03 -53.45
N SER A 189 34.77 21.24 -52.59
CA SER A 189 34.11 20.59 -51.45
C SER A 189 33.54 21.60 -50.46
N LEU A 190 34.32 22.63 -50.10
CA LEU A 190 33.88 23.69 -49.18
C LEU A 190 32.73 24.52 -49.78
N TYR A 191 32.74 24.77 -51.09
CA TYR A 191 31.61 25.44 -51.75
C TYR A 191 30.33 24.60 -51.67
N LYS A 192 30.41 23.29 -51.89
CA LYS A 192 29.26 22.39 -51.76
C LYS A 192 28.76 22.31 -50.32
N GLU A 193 29.67 22.19 -49.36
CA GLU A 193 29.32 22.18 -47.93
C GLU A 193 28.63 23.48 -47.52
N ASN A 194 29.13 24.64 -47.96
CA ASN A 194 28.47 25.92 -47.72
C ASN A 194 27.10 26.03 -48.39
N GLU A 195 26.93 25.48 -49.60
CA GLU A 195 25.63 25.41 -50.27
C GLU A 195 24.65 24.52 -49.51
N GLU A 196 25.12 23.38 -48.98
CA GLU A 196 24.32 22.48 -48.14
C GLU A 196 23.94 23.12 -46.81
N LEU A 197 24.88 23.80 -46.14
CA LEU A 197 24.60 24.60 -44.94
C LEU A 197 23.55 25.68 -45.24
N GLY A 198 23.70 26.40 -46.36
CA GLY A 198 22.70 27.35 -46.84
C GLY A 198 21.32 26.72 -46.99
N LYS A 199 21.22 25.56 -47.64
CA LYS A 199 19.95 24.81 -47.77
C LYS A 199 19.37 24.38 -46.43
N THR A 200 20.20 23.92 -45.48
CA THR A 200 19.71 23.56 -44.14
C THR A 200 19.19 24.77 -43.37
N ILE A 201 19.81 25.93 -43.53
CA ILE A 201 19.35 27.20 -42.95
C ILE A 201 18.04 27.66 -43.63
N GLU A 202 18.00 27.65 -44.97
CA GLU A 202 16.81 27.99 -45.77
C GLU A 202 15.63 27.06 -45.50
N SER A 203 15.89 25.79 -45.16
CA SER A 203 14.84 24.82 -44.78
C SER A 203 14.07 25.22 -43.51
N GLY A 204 14.58 26.19 -42.73
CA GLY A 204 13.93 26.70 -41.53
C GLY A 204 13.86 25.69 -40.37
N ALA A 205 14.42 24.49 -40.54
CA ALA A 205 14.40 23.42 -39.54
C ALA A 205 15.06 23.86 -38.22
N ILE A 206 16.18 24.58 -38.32
CA ILE A 206 16.90 25.13 -37.16
C ILE A 206 16.01 26.11 -36.39
N GLY A 207 15.40 27.07 -37.08
CA GLY A 207 14.50 28.06 -36.44
C GLY A 207 13.27 27.42 -35.80
N LYS A 208 12.72 26.35 -36.39
CA LYS A 208 11.61 25.58 -35.80
C LYS A 208 12.05 24.88 -34.50
N LEU A 209 13.19 24.20 -34.52
CA LEU A 209 13.73 23.52 -33.33
C LEU A 209 14.08 24.52 -32.22
N GLU A 210 14.63 25.69 -32.57
CA GLU A 210 14.90 26.77 -31.61
C GLU A 210 13.61 27.34 -31.00
N GLY A 211 12.55 27.49 -31.80
CA GLY A 211 11.23 27.91 -31.32
C GLY A 211 10.58 26.87 -30.38
N GLU A 212 10.62 25.59 -30.75
CA GLU A 212 10.15 24.48 -29.89
C GLU A 212 10.94 24.42 -28.58
N LEU A 213 12.27 24.59 -28.64
CA LEU A 213 13.14 24.65 -27.46
C LEU A 213 12.78 25.83 -26.55
N ALA A 214 12.51 27.01 -27.11
CA ALA A 214 12.13 28.20 -26.35
C ALA A 214 10.77 28.00 -25.65
N LEU A 215 9.78 27.45 -26.35
CA LEU A 215 8.47 27.10 -25.77
C LEU A 215 8.59 26.05 -24.67
N GLN A 216 9.46 25.05 -24.85
CA GLN A 216 9.66 24.04 -23.82
C GLN A 216 10.33 24.61 -22.57
N ARG A 217 11.25 25.56 -22.72
CA ARG A 217 11.85 26.29 -21.59
C ARG A 217 10.82 27.08 -20.81
N SER A 218 9.93 27.83 -21.48
CA SER A 218 8.89 28.59 -20.79
C SER A 218 7.91 27.68 -20.06
N PHE A 219 7.53 26.55 -20.66
CA PHE A 219 6.66 25.56 -20.01
C PHE A 219 7.29 24.97 -18.73
N VAL A 220 8.58 24.65 -18.76
CA VAL A 220 9.31 24.17 -17.57
C VAL A 220 9.37 25.26 -16.50
N GLU A 221 9.56 26.52 -16.88
CA GLU A 221 9.61 27.64 -15.95
C GLU A 221 8.26 27.90 -15.28
N GLU A 222 7.16 27.85 -16.04
CA GLU A 222 5.80 27.93 -15.50
C GLU A 222 5.48 26.76 -14.55
N MET A 223 5.87 25.54 -14.90
CA MET A 223 5.68 24.38 -14.04
C MET A 223 6.45 24.51 -12.71
N LYS A 224 7.70 24.99 -12.77
CA LYS A 224 8.49 25.26 -11.56
C LYS A 224 7.85 26.35 -10.71
N LYS A 225 7.33 27.41 -11.33
CA LYS A 225 6.64 28.47 -10.62
C LYS A 225 5.38 27.94 -9.92
N SER A 226 4.55 27.17 -10.64
CA SER A 226 3.36 26.54 -10.06
C SER A 226 3.72 25.59 -8.91
N GLN A 227 4.82 24.85 -9.03
CA GLN A 227 5.31 23.99 -7.96
C GLN A 227 5.71 24.81 -6.72
N MET A 228 6.46 25.91 -6.91
CA MET A 228 6.84 26.79 -5.80
C MET A 228 5.62 27.38 -5.09
N GLU A 229 4.60 27.81 -5.83
CA GLU A 229 3.34 28.31 -5.27
C GLU A 229 2.62 27.22 -4.46
N THR A 230 2.63 25.96 -4.93
CA THR A 230 2.05 24.85 -4.15
C THR A 230 2.88 24.48 -2.91
N ASP A 231 4.20 24.57 -3.00
CA ASP A 231 5.09 24.28 -1.87
C ASP A 231 4.94 25.36 -0.78
N GLU A 232 4.75 26.63 -1.17
CA GLU A 232 4.42 27.73 -0.25
C GLU A 232 3.07 27.49 0.45
N PHE A 233 2.05 27.08 -0.30
CA PHE A 233 0.75 26.73 0.28
C PHE A 233 0.82 25.53 1.25
N LEU A 234 1.63 24.51 0.94
CA LEU A 234 1.85 23.39 1.84
C LEU A 234 2.54 23.84 3.14
N PHE A 235 3.50 24.76 3.03
CA PHE A 235 4.18 25.32 4.19
C PHE A 235 3.21 26.10 5.09
N GLU A 236 2.35 26.94 4.52
CA GLU A 236 1.30 27.64 5.27
C GLU A 236 0.36 26.66 6.00
N LEU A 237 -0.06 25.59 5.32
CA LEU A 237 -0.90 24.54 5.93
C LEU A 237 -0.19 23.82 7.08
N ASP A 238 1.11 23.54 6.97
CA ASP A 238 1.88 22.92 8.04
C ASP A 238 1.96 23.85 9.27
N GLU A 239 2.17 25.16 9.07
CA GLU A 239 2.14 26.15 10.16
C GLU A 239 0.76 26.21 10.85
N GLU A 240 -0.33 26.20 10.07
CA GLU A 240 -1.69 26.16 10.62
C GLU A 240 -1.94 24.88 11.43
N VAL A 241 -1.49 23.73 10.94
CA VAL A 241 -1.61 22.44 11.63
C VAL A 241 -0.80 22.43 12.93
N GLU A 242 0.42 22.96 12.94
CA GLU A 242 1.22 23.11 14.16
C GLU A 242 0.55 24.05 15.18
N GLY A 243 -0.04 25.15 14.71
CA GLY A 243 -0.85 26.06 15.52
C GLY A 243 -2.04 25.35 16.17
N LEU A 244 -2.82 24.62 15.37
CA LEU A 244 -3.95 23.83 15.86
C LEU A 244 -3.50 22.73 16.83
N GLN A 245 -2.41 22.01 16.55
CA GLN A 245 -1.85 21.02 17.46
C GLN A 245 -1.44 21.62 18.82
N SER A 246 -0.88 22.83 18.80
CA SER A 246 -0.52 23.58 20.01
C SER A 246 -1.75 23.94 20.84
N THR A 247 -2.83 24.40 20.20
CA THR A 247 -4.10 24.68 20.90
C THR A 247 -4.72 23.41 21.51
N ILE A 248 -4.69 22.29 20.78
CA ILE A 248 -5.19 20.99 21.27
C ILE A 248 -4.36 20.53 22.47
N PHE A 249 -3.04 20.68 22.44
CA PHE A 249 -2.17 20.33 23.56
C PHE A 249 -2.51 21.16 24.80
N HIS A 250 -2.69 22.47 24.64
CA HIS A 250 -3.07 23.36 25.74
C HIS A 250 -4.41 22.96 26.37
N LEU A 251 -5.45 22.74 25.55
CA LEU A 251 -6.76 22.30 26.02
C LEU A 251 -6.71 20.94 26.72
N ARG A 252 -5.90 20.00 26.22
CA ARG A 252 -5.68 18.70 26.89
C ARG A 252 -5.02 18.86 28.25
N ASN A 253 -4.06 19.78 28.38
CA ASN A 253 -3.39 20.03 29.66
C ASN A 253 -4.35 20.66 30.68
N GLN A 254 -5.15 21.64 30.26
CA GLN A 254 -6.21 22.23 31.10
C GLN A 254 -7.21 21.17 31.58
N LEU A 255 -7.68 20.30 30.68
CA LEU A 255 -8.58 19.20 31.06
C LEU A 255 -7.94 18.23 32.06
N LYS A 256 -6.63 17.97 31.94
CA LYS A 256 -5.87 17.12 32.86
C LYS A 256 -5.72 17.77 34.24
N GLU A 257 -5.43 19.07 34.29
CA GLU A 257 -5.36 19.85 35.53
C GLU A 257 -6.70 19.85 36.26
N ILE A 258 -7.80 20.20 35.58
CA ILE A 258 -9.16 20.19 36.16
C ILE A 258 -9.53 18.79 36.67
N LYS A 259 -9.21 17.75 35.91
CA LYS A 259 -9.46 16.36 36.35
C LYS A 259 -8.65 15.99 37.59
N SER A 260 -7.40 16.44 37.68
CA SER A 260 -6.56 16.19 38.86
C SER A 260 -7.03 16.96 40.10
N GLU A 261 -7.59 18.15 39.93
CA GLU A 261 -8.25 18.90 41.01
C GLU A 261 -9.58 18.24 41.43
N SER A 262 -10.38 17.71 40.49
CA SER A 262 -11.59 16.99 40.83
C SER A 262 -11.30 15.70 41.60
N ASP A 263 -10.24 14.97 41.22
CA ASP A 263 -9.81 13.76 41.93
C ASP A 263 -9.25 14.07 43.34
N GLN A 264 -8.67 15.26 43.56
CA GLN A 264 -8.23 15.71 44.89
C GLN A 264 -9.37 16.22 45.78
N THR A 265 -10.48 16.67 45.20
CA THR A 265 -11.65 17.20 45.91
C THR A 265 -12.78 16.17 46.10
N ALA A 266 -12.66 14.98 45.51
CA ALA A 266 -13.59 13.88 45.76
C ALA A 266 -13.48 13.39 47.22
N PRO A 267 -14.58 13.37 48.01
CA PRO A 267 -14.54 12.95 49.41
C PRO A 267 -14.18 11.46 49.51
N ARG A 268 -13.24 11.11 50.41
CA ARG A 268 -12.92 9.72 50.75
C ARG A 268 -14.22 8.97 51.08
N PRO A 269 -14.44 7.75 50.56
CA PRO A 269 -15.55 6.91 51.01
C PRO A 269 -15.41 6.70 52.51
N VAL A 270 -16.42 7.11 53.27
CA VAL A 270 -16.54 6.83 54.69
C VAL A 270 -16.66 5.32 54.83
N GLU A 271 -15.60 4.67 55.29
CA GLU A 271 -15.69 3.28 55.75
C GLU A 271 -16.65 3.25 56.94
N LEU A 272 -17.84 2.71 56.71
CA LEU A 272 -18.79 2.31 57.74
C LEU A 272 -18.17 1.16 58.55
N THR A 273 -17.42 1.49 59.60
CA THR A 273 -17.12 0.50 60.65
C THR A 273 -18.26 0.48 61.66
N SER A 274 -19.12 -0.53 61.51
CA SER A 274 -20.03 -1.02 62.53
C SER A 274 -19.27 -1.45 63.78
N THR A 275 -19.57 -0.89 64.96
CA THR A 275 -19.56 -1.60 66.25
C THR A 275 -20.05 -0.71 67.40
N THR A 276 -21.09 -1.21 68.07
CA THR A 276 -21.46 -1.13 69.51
C THR A 276 -21.35 0.17 70.28
#